data_AF-A0A414X8B5-F1
#
_entry.id   AF-A0A414X8B5-F1
#
_cell.length_a   1.000
_cell.length_b   1.000
_cell.length_c   1.000
_cell.angle_alpha   90.00
_cell.angle_beta   90.00
_cell.angle_gamma   90.00
#
_symmetry.space_group_name_H-M   'P 1'
#
loop_
_entity.id
_entity.type
_entity.pdbx_description
1 polymer ?
#
loop_
_entity_poly.entity_id
_entity_poly.type
_entity_poly.pdbx_seq_one_letter_code
_entity_poly.pdbx_strand_id
1 'polypeptide(L)'
;MTKKKPTVALIYDFDGTLSPGNMQEFGFIQAIGKDKAEFWAKNKKLSEDNDANGILTYMYLMIQAAKNNGISLRRESFKRFGENVELFDGVKEWFALVNEYGKSIGLDIKHYINSSGLKEMIEGTPIAKEFENIYACSFLYDVDGIAYWPAVAIDYTAKTQFLFKINKGIKEVSDNKKINQYILEKERPIPFKRMIYFGDGDTDIPCMKMIKEHGGHSIAVYTNGNSAKKATALQLIKDNRVNFVCPADYRAGKEINMVVKRILDKIKADYEFQRLLDWHHNKAQK
;
A
#
# COMPACT_ATOMS: atom_id res chain seq x y z
N MET A 1 -11.97 -1.91 -33.76
CA MET A 1 -11.70 -1.12 -32.53
C MET A 1 -10.98 -2.01 -31.54
N THR A 2 -9.70 -1.76 -31.25
CA THR A 2 -8.97 -2.46 -30.20
C THR A 2 -9.70 -2.27 -28.87
N LYS A 3 -10.25 -3.34 -28.30
CA LYS A 3 -10.93 -3.27 -26.98
C LYS A 3 -9.88 -2.87 -25.94
N LYS A 4 -9.94 -1.61 -25.47
CA LYS A 4 -9.12 -1.15 -24.33
C LYS A 4 -9.41 -2.06 -23.13
N LYS A 5 -8.37 -2.70 -22.58
CA LYS A 5 -8.50 -3.53 -21.38
C LYS A 5 -8.72 -2.63 -20.16
N PRO A 6 -9.67 -2.93 -19.27
CA PRO A 6 -9.83 -2.16 -18.04
C PRO A 6 -8.63 -2.43 -17.12
N THR A 7 -8.07 -1.35 -16.59
CA THR A 7 -7.01 -1.43 -15.58
C THR A 7 -7.60 -1.64 -14.19
N VAL A 8 -7.01 -2.52 -13.40
CA VAL A 8 -7.33 -2.81 -12.00
C VAL A 8 -6.11 -2.51 -11.14
N ALA A 9 -6.30 -1.73 -10.07
CA ALA A 9 -5.24 -1.46 -9.11
C ALA A 9 -5.32 -2.42 -7.93
N LEU A 10 -4.21 -3.07 -7.62
CA LEU A 10 -4.01 -3.72 -6.33
C LEU A 10 -3.08 -2.84 -5.51
N ILE A 11 -3.56 -2.43 -4.34
CA ILE A 11 -2.94 -1.40 -3.51
C ILE A 11 -2.64 -2.04 -2.16
N TYR A 12 -1.37 -2.07 -1.79
CA TYR A 12 -0.91 -2.75 -0.59
C TYR A 12 -0.38 -1.73 0.41
N ASP A 13 -0.78 -1.85 1.66
CA ASP A 13 0.13 -1.51 2.74
C ASP A 13 1.35 -2.47 2.71
N PHE A 14 2.39 -2.17 3.49
CA PHE A 14 3.63 -2.94 3.47
C PHE A 14 3.85 -3.73 4.76
N ASP A 15 3.96 -3.03 5.90
CA ASP A 15 4.29 -3.63 7.19
C ASP A 15 3.09 -4.38 7.76
N GLY A 16 3.24 -5.68 8.04
CA GLY A 16 2.14 -6.56 8.42
C GLY A 16 1.29 -7.07 7.24
N THR A 17 1.48 -6.50 6.04
CA THR A 17 0.74 -6.89 4.82
C THR A 17 1.60 -7.71 3.87
N LEU A 18 2.74 -7.18 3.42
CA LEU A 18 3.71 -7.86 2.54
C LEU A 18 4.96 -8.34 3.29
N SER A 19 5.27 -7.68 4.41
CA SER A 19 6.33 -8.03 5.36
C SER A 19 5.73 -8.41 6.72
N PRO A 20 6.28 -9.39 7.47
CA PRO A 20 5.77 -9.78 8.78
C PRO A 20 5.99 -8.76 9.90
N GLY A 21 6.88 -7.80 9.72
CA GLY A 21 7.20 -6.77 10.73
C GLY A 21 7.40 -5.39 10.12
N ASN A 22 7.68 -4.42 10.99
CA ASN A 22 7.99 -3.05 10.57
C ASN A 22 9.32 -3.02 9.82
N MET A 23 9.34 -2.46 8.61
CA MET A 23 10.55 -2.43 7.78
C MET A 23 11.77 -1.80 8.47
N GLN A 24 11.56 -0.80 9.34
CA GLN A 24 12.64 -0.12 10.06
C GLN A 24 13.34 -1.05 11.07
N GLU A 25 12.67 -2.11 11.52
CA GLU A 25 13.26 -3.15 12.38
C GLU A 25 14.27 -4.02 11.60
N PHE A 26 14.14 -4.11 10.28
CA PHE A 26 15.05 -4.85 9.42
C PHE A 26 16.21 -3.95 9.00
N GLY A 27 17.41 -4.29 9.47
CA GLY A 27 18.65 -3.59 9.11
C GLY A 27 18.87 -2.28 9.89
N PHE A 28 17.94 -1.31 9.87
CA PHE A 28 18.21 0.01 10.47
C PHE A 28 18.32 -0.02 11.99
N ILE A 29 17.29 -0.50 12.71
CA ILE A 29 17.31 -0.58 14.19
C ILE A 29 18.44 -1.49 14.66
N GLN A 30 18.71 -2.57 13.92
CA GLN A 30 19.84 -3.47 14.18
C GLN A 30 21.19 -2.74 14.01
N ALA A 31 21.35 -1.94 12.95
CA ALA A 31 22.59 -1.23 12.67
C ALA A 31 22.90 -0.12 13.68
N ILE A 32 21.88 0.52 14.28
CA ILE A 32 22.08 1.46 15.42
C ILE A 32 22.30 0.74 16.76
N GLY A 33 22.33 -0.60 16.78
CA GLY A 33 22.57 -1.40 17.98
C GLY A 33 21.52 -1.24 19.08
N LYS A 34 20.29 -0.84 18.70
CA LYS A 34 19.21 -0.57 19.66
C LYS A 34 18.19 -1.69 19.72
N ASP A 35 17.55 -1.83 20.88
CA ASP A 35 16.36 -2.63 21.00
C ASP A 35 15.16 -1.94 20.31
N LYS A 36 14.38 -2.74 19.58
CA LYS A 36 13.21 -2.22 18.85
C LYS A 36 12.11 -1.70 19.78
N ALA A 37 11.90 -2.35 20.92
CA ALA A 37 10.87 -1.95 21.87
C ALA A 37 11.26 -0.60 22.50
N GLU A 38 12.54 -0.41 22.82
CA GLU A 38 13.07 0.89 23.29
C GLU A 38 12.86 1.99 22.24
N PHE A 39 13.18 1.74 20.97
CA PHE A 39 13.00 2.73 19.89
C PHE A 39 11.52 3.15 19.76
N TRP A 40 10.60 2.19 19.72
CA TRP A 40 9.17 2.47 19.58
C TRP A 40 8.55 3.09 20.84
N ALA A 41 9.03 2.71 22.03
CA ALA A 41 8.62 3.37 23.28
C ALA A 41 9.07 4.83 23.30
N LYS A 42 10.30 5.13 22.85
CA LYS A 42 10.78 6.50 22.70
C LYS A 42 9.97 7.30 21.68
N ASN A 43 9.60 6.67 20.56
CA ASN A 43 8.73 7.28 19.56
C ASN A 43 7.36 7.65 20.15
N LYS A 44 6.71 6.68 20.81
CA LYS A 44 5.42 6.88 21.45
C LYS A 44 5.48 8.01 22.48
N LYS A 45 6.48 7.98 23.37
CA LYS A 45 6.67 9.02 24.37
C LYS A 45 6.89 10.39 23.74
N LEU A 46 7.73 10.49 22.72
CA LEU A 46 7.99 11.77 22.02
C LEU A 46 6.72 12.32 21.36
N SER A 47 5.92 11.45 20.75
CA SER A 47 4.61 11.78 20.16
C SER A 47 3.63 12.28 21.22
N GLU A 48 3.48 11.56 22.33
CA GLU A 48 2.55 11.90 23.43
C GLU A 48 2.96 13.18 24.17
N ASP A 49 4.24 13.32 24.53
CA ASP A 49 4.76 14.48 25.27
C ASP A 49 4.62 15.79 24.47
N ASN A 50 4.51 15.73 23.14
CA ASN A 50 4.48 16.90 22.26
C ASN A 50 3.19 17.03 21.42
N ASP A 51 2.18 16.17 21.64
CA ASP A 51 0.99 16.08 20.78
C ASP A 51 1.33 16.01 19.28
N ALA A 52 2.35 15.20 18.96
CA ALA A 52 2.94 15.13 17.63
C ALA A 52 2.54 13.86 16.88
N ASN A 53 2.53 13.93 15.55
CA ASN A 53 2.26 12.77 14.70
C ASN A 53 3.36 11.70 14.85
N GLY A 54 2.97 10.47 15.21
CA GLY A 54 3.87 9.34 15.43
C GLY A 54 4.77 8.97 14.22
N ILE A 55 4.34 9.30 13.00
CA ILE A 55 5.13 9.13 11.77
C ILE A 55 6.29 10.14 11.74
N LEU A 56 5.97 11.41 11.97
CA LEU A 56 6.98 12.48 11.98
C LEU A 56 8.01 12.26 13.09
N THR A 57 7.56 11.85 14.27
CA THR A 57 8.46 11.59 15.41
C THR A 57 9.37 10.39 15.16
N TYR A 58 8.92 9.30 14.53
CA TYR A 58 9.82 8.17 14.27
C TYR A 58 10.87 8.58 13.22
N MET A 59 10.46 9.30 12.19
CA MET A 59 11.36 9.76 11.12
C MET A 59 12.44 10.69 11.70
N TYR A 60 12.04 11.59 12.59
CA TYR A 60 12.97 12.42 13.35
C TYR A 60 13.94 11.58 14.20
N LEU A 61 13.42 10.60 14.95
CA LEU A 61 14.25 9.71 15.77
C LEU A 61 15.23 8.88 14.95
N MET A 62 14.87 8.47 13.73
CA MET A 62 15.80 7.81 12.81
C MET A 62 16.97 8.72 12.43
N ILE A 63 16.71 9.98 12.09
CA ILE A 63 17.76 10.96 11.79
C ILE A 63 18.69 11.14 12.99
N GLN A 64 18.13 11.32 14.19
CA GLN A 64 18.92 11.48 15.42
C GLN A 64 19.75 10.22 15.73
N ALA A 65 19.15 9.04 15.64
CA ALA A 65 19.82 7.78 15.92
C ALA A 65 20.95 7.51 14.94
N ALA A 66 20.75 7.79 13.65
CA ALA A 66 21.80 7.60 12.65
C ALA A 66 22.98 8.55 12.86
N LYS A 67 22.72 9.83 13.16
CA LYS A 67 23.78 10.80 13.52
C LYS A 67 24.59 10.35 14.72
N ASN A 68 23.93 9.89 15.78
CA ASN A 68 24.61 9.47 17.01
C ASN A 68 25.43 8.19 16.87
N ASN A 69 25.09 7.33 15.90
CA ASN A 69 25.77 6.05 15.68
C ASN A 69 26.65 6.04 14.42
N GLY A 70 26.87 7.20 13.79
CA GLY A 70 27.69 7.31 12.57
C GLY A 70 27.11 6.54 11.38
N ILE A 71 25.80 6.28 11.35
CA ILE A 71 25.14 5.59 10.24
C ILE A 71 24.87 6.57 9.11
N SER A 72 25.17 6.12 7.90
CA SER A 72 24.88 6.89 6.70
C SER A 72 23.37 7.08 6.51
N LEU A 73 22.95 8.34 6.46
CA LEU A 73 21.59 8.79 6.16
C LEU A 73 21.38 9.05 4.65
N ARG A 74 22.21 8.43 3.79
CA ARG A 74 22.06 8.54 2.33
C ARG A 74 20.98 7.58 1.84
N ARG A 75 20.34 7.93 0.71
CA ARG A 75 19.30 7.11 0.10
C ARG A 75 19.77 5.68 -0.20
N GLU A 76 21.02 5.52 -0.63
CA GLU A 76 21.63 4.23 -0.93
C GLU A 76 21.77 3.34 0.31
N SER A 77 21.91 3.95 1.49
CA SER A 77 22.00 3.22 2.76
C SER A 77 20.62 2.70 3.18
N PHE A 78 19.57 3.51 3.02
CA PHE A 78 18.19 3.05 3.21
C PHE A 78 17.82 1.91 2.25
N LYS A 79 18.23 1.99 0.98
CA LYS A 79 18.04 0.89 0.02
C LYS A 79 18.72 -0.40 0.47
N ARG A 80 19.96 -0.32 0.95
CA ARG A 80 20.69 -1.48 1.49
C ARG A 80 20.01 -2.10 2.71
N PHE A 81 19.39 -1.30 3.59
CA PHE A 81 18.55 -1.86 4.66
C PHE A 81 17.32 -2.57 4.10
N GLY A 82 16.71 -2.01 3.04
CA GLY A 82 15.60 -2.60 2.30
C GLY A 82 15.88 -4.00 1.71
N GLU A 83 17.12 -4.28 1.32
CA GLU A 83 17.52 -5.59 0.79
C GLU A 83 17.34 -6.74 1.80
N ASN A 84 17.40 -6.42 3.09
CA ASN A 84 17.29 -7.38 4.20
C ASN A 84 15.86 -7.51 4.76
N VAL A 85 14.90 -6.80 4.17
CA VAL A 85 13.49 -6.88 4.60
C VAL A 85 12.94 -8.26 4.29
N GLU A 86 12.43 -8.93 5.32
CA GLU A 86 11.73 -10.19 5.16
C GLU A 86 10.35 -9.97 4.53
N LEU A 87 9.92 -10.92 3.71
CA LEU A 87 8.61 -10.90 3.07
C LEU A 87 7.84 -12.15 3.46
N PHE A 88 6.52 -12.07 3.49
CA PHE A 88 5.68 -13.26 3.68
C PHE A 88 5.89 -14.29 2.57
N ASP A 89 5.59 -15.55 2.88
CA ASP A 89 5.70 -16.67 1.95
C ASP A 89 4.90 -16.41 0.67
N GLY A 90 5.58 -16.56 -0.48
CA GLY A 90 4.99 -16.43 -1.81
C GLY A 90 4.85 -14.99 -2.34
N VAL A 91 5.24 -13.97 -1.57
CA VAL A 91 5.13 -12.56 -2.01
C VAL A 91 5.99 -12.28 -3.26
N LYS A 92 7.16 -12.91 -3.38
CA LYS A 92 8.05 -12.69 -4.54
C LYS A 92 7.42 -13.17 -5.85
N GLU A 93 6.63 -14.26 -5.80
CA GLU A 93 5.95 -14.85 -6.95
C GLU A 93 4.53 -14.28 -7.18
N TRP A 94 3.96 -13.66 -6.14
CA TRP A 94 2.59 -13.17 -6.11
C TRP A 94 2.22 -12.25 -7.28
N PHE A 95 3.09 -11.28 -7.59
CA PHE A 95 2.81 -10.26 -8.60
C PHE A 95 2.67 -10.88 -9.99
N ALA A 96 3.61 -11.76 -10.37
CA ALA A 96 3.53 -12.51 -11.62
C ALA A 96 2.25 -13.36 -11.69
N LEU A 97 1.93 -14.08 -10.62
CA LEU A 97 0.74 -14.94 -10.54
C LEU A 97 -0.57 -14.17 -10.76
N VAL A 98 -0.71 -12.98 -10.16
CA VAL A 98 -1.90 -12.14 -10.33
C VAL A 98 -1.93 -11.50 -11.72
N ASN A 99 -0.79 -11.02 -12.20
CA ASN A 99 -0.66 -10.42 -13.54
C ASN A 99 -1.03 -11.40 -14.64
N GLU A 100 -0.53 -12.64 -14.58
CA GLU A 100 -0.86 -13.71 -15.53
C GLU A 100 -2.36 -14.01 -15.54
N TYR A 101 -2.97 -14.14 -14.35
CA TYR A 101 -4.41 -14.36 -14.25
C TYR A 101 -5.21 -13.19 -14.84
N GLY A 102 -4.91 -11.96 -14.42
CA GLY A 102 -5.59 -10.76 -14.93
C GLY A 102 -5.46 -10.65 -16.46
N LYS A 103 -4.27 -10.90 -17.01
CA LYS A 103 -4.03 -10.94 -18.45
C LYS A 103 -4.89 -12.00 -19.15
N SER A 104 -5.02 -13.20 -18.56
CA SER A 104 -5.79 -14.31 -19.12
C SER A 104 -7.28 -13.98 -19.28
N ILE A 105 -7.86 -13.18 -18.37
CA ILE A 105 -9.26 -12.74 -18.43
C ILE A 105 -9.43 -11.35 -19.05
N GLY A 106 -8.36 -10.78 -19.63
CA GLY A 106 -8.40 -9.52 -20.37
C GLY A 106 -8.42 -8.25 -19.52
N LEU A 107 -7.89 -8.30 -18.30
CA LEU A 107 -7.61 -7.15 -17.44
C LEU A 107 -6.15 -6.69 -17.58
N ASP A 108 -5.89 -5.43 -17.26
CA ASP A 108 -4.54 -4.89 -17.05
C ASP A 108 -4.34 -4.66 -15.54
N ILE A 109 -3.36 -5.31 -14.94
CA ILE A 109 -3.14 -5.29 -13.49
C ILE A 109 -2.00 -4.34 -13.16
N LYS A 110 -2.23 -3.49 -12.16
CA LYS A 110 -1.24 -2.51 -11.66
C LYS A 110 -1.11 -2.62 -10.16
N HIS A 111 0.11 -2.77 -9.67
CA HIS A 111 0.40 -2.88 -8.25
C HIS A 111 0.93 -1.56 -7.69
N TYR A 112 0.49 -1.18 -6.49
CA TYR A 112 0.88 0.06 -5.82
C TYR A 112 1.18 -0.19 -4.36
N ILE A 113 2.14 0.54 -3.80
CA ILE A 113 2.31 0.64 -2.35
C ILE A 113 1.66 1.92 -1.84
N ASN A 114 0.96 1.81 -0.70
CA ASN A 114 0.44 2.90 0.11
C ASN A 114 0.78 2.64 1.59
N SER A 115 1.96 3.04 2.03
CA SER A 115 2.55 2.59 3.29
C SER A 115 3.00 3.74 4.19
N SER A 116 2.96 3.51 5.50
CA SER A 116 3.59 4.36 6.51
C SER A 116 5.10 4.10 6.66
N GLY A 117 5.63 3.06 6.00
CA GLY A 117 7.06 2.76 5.91
C GLY A 117 7.84 3.76 5.06
N LEU A 118 9.16 3.56 4.96
CA LEU A 118 10.06 4.40 4.16
C LEU A 118 10.16 3.94 2.70
N LYS A 119 9.93 4.87 1.78
CA LYS A 119 10.01 4.66 0.34
C LYS A 119 11.35 4.11 -0.08
N GLU A 120 12.43 4.69 0.43
CA GLU A 120 13.80 4.34 0.06
C GLU A 120 14.16 2.93 0.53
N MET A 121 13.60 2.46 1.64
CA MET A 121 13.73 1.06 2.07
C MET A 121 12.91 0.14 1.18
N ILE A 122 11.64 0.47 0.88
CA ILE A 122 10.80 -0.33 -0.03
C ILE A 122 11.47 -0.46 -1.41
N GLU A 123 12.07 0.61 -1.92
CA GLU A 123 12.80 0.61 -3.20
C GLU A 123 14.04 -0.31 -3.20
N GLY A 124 14.57 -0.65 -2.03
CA GLY A 124 15.67 -1.62 -1.88
C GLY A 124 15.21 -3.08 -1.85
N THR A 125 13.90 -3.32 -1.68
CA THR A 125 13.36 -4.69 -1.59
C THR A 125 13.40 -5.40 -2.96
N PRO A 126 13.46 -6.75 -2.99
CA PRO A 126 13.46 -7.50 -4.25
C PRO A 126 12.17 -7.36 -5.08
N ILE A 127 11.10 -6.84 -4.46
CA ILE A 127 9.78 -6.65 -5.07
C ILE A 127 9.52 -5.20 -5.52
N ALA A 128 10.46 -4.28 -5.30
CA ALA A 128 10.29 -2.86 -5.64
C ALA A 128 9.89 -2.62 -7.10
N LYS A 129 10.45 -3.42 -8.01
CA LYS A 129 10.22 -3.37 -9.46
C LYS A 129 8.80 -3.75 -9.89
N GLU A 130 8.04 -4.41 -9.01
CA GLU A 130 6.69 -4.90 -9.32
C GLU A 130 5.64 -3.77 -9.23
N PHE A 131 5.99 -2.64 -8.60
CA PHE A 131 5.06 -1.55 -8.33
C PHE A 131 5.09 -0.48 -9.43
N GLU A 132 3.91 -0.10 -9.92
CA GLU A 132 3.71 1.04 -10.81
C GLU A 132 4.04 2.37 -10.11
N ASN A 133 3.78 2.45 -8.80
CA ASN A 133 4.26 3.52 -7.94
C ASN A 133 4.32 3.11 -6.46
N ILE A 134 5.21 3.75 -5.71
CA ILE A 134 5.38 3.59 -4.25
C ILE A 134 5.03 4.93 -3.58
N TYR A 135 3.87 4.96 -2.89
CA TYR A 135 3.51 6.02 -1.97
C TYR A 135 3.87 5.58 -0.56
N ALA A 136 4.93 6.18 -0.02
CA ALA A 136 5.49 5.87 1.27
C ALA A 136 6.10 7.13 1.89
N CYS A 137 6.44 7.07 3.18
CA CYS A 137 7.19 8.14 3.84
C CYS A 137 8.56 8.30 3.17
N SER A 138 9.10 9.51 3.13
CA SER A 138 10.42 9.76 2.50
C SER A 138 11.09 10.97 3.11
N PHE A 139 12.40 11.11 2.89
CA PHE A 139 13.18 12.24 3.39
C PHE A 139 13.52 13.26 2.30
N LEU A 140 13.75 14.51 2.73
CA LEU A 140 14.52 15.50 1.98
C LEU A 140 16.00 15.24 2.22
N TYR A 141 16.79 15.43 1.16
CA TYR A 141 18.23 15.22 1.17
C TYR A 141 18.93 16.55 0.88
N ASP A 142 20.02 16.81 1.59
CA ASP A 142 20.83 18.02 1.39
C ASP A 142 21.77 17.89 0.16
N VAL A 143 22.62 18.90 -0.05
CA VAL A 143 23.59 18.94 -1.15
C VAL A 143 24.59 17.79 -1.12
N ASP A 144 24.87 17.25 0.07
CA ASP A 144 25.74 16.11 0.25
C ASP A 144 24.98 14.79 0.11
N GLY A 145 23.66 14.81 -0.10
CA GLY A 145 22.81 13.63 -0.24
C GLY A 145 22.46 12.96 1.09
N ILE A 146 22.46 13.71 2.20
CA ILE A 146 22.16 13.23 3.55
C ILE A 146 20.72 13.60 3.90
N ALA A 147 19.94 12.63 4.39
CA ALA A 147 18.57 12.87 4.85
C ALA A 147 18.58 13.80 6.08
N TYR A 148 17.81 14.89 6.02
CA TYR A 148 17.78 15.90 7.10
C TYR A 148 16.37 16.26 7.59
N TRP A 149 15.31 15.95 6.82
CA TRP A 149 13.93 16.29 7.19
C TRP A 149 12.90 15.37 6.51
N PRO A 150 11.75 15.04 7.13
CA PRO A 150 10.67 14.33 6.46
C PRO A 150 10.13 15.10 5.24
N ALA A 151 10.20 14.51 4.04
CA ALA A 151 9.58 15.04 2.83
C ALA A 151 8.09 14.68 2.73
N VAL A 152 7.77 13.44 3.09
CA VAL A 152 6.41 12.89 3.07
C VAL A 152 6.23 12.07 4.34
N ALA A 153 5.15 12.32 5.06
CA ALA A 153 4.70 11.51 6.18
C ALA A 153 3.31 10.97 5.84
N ILE A 154 3.17 9.65 5.86
CA ILE A 154 1.92 8.97 5.53
C ILE A 154 1.39 8.29 6.79
N ASP A 155 0.39 8.90 7.40
CA ASP A 155 -0.42 8.30 8.45
C ASP A 155 -1.72 7.68 7.91
N TYR A 156 -2.56 7.16 8.80
CA TYR A 156 -3.84 6.53 8.46
C TYR A 156 -4.78 7.42 7.64
N THR A 157 -4.72 8.74 7.81
CA THR A 157 -5.56 9.68 7.05
C THR A 157 -4.91 10.01 5.71
N ALA A 158 -3.61 10.30 5.70
CA ALA A 158 -2.85 10.62 4.51
C ALA A 158 -2.86 9.48 3.48
N LYS A 159 -2.92 8.21 3.92
CA LYS A 159 -3.09 7.04 3.03
C LYS A 159 -4.29 7.21 2.09
N THR A 160 -5.38 7.85 2.52
CA THR A 160 -6.58 8.04 1.69
C THR A 160 -6.34 8.99 0.51
N GLN A 161 -5.49 10.00 0.67
CA GLN A 161 -5.10 10.93 -0.39
C GLN A 161 -4.48 10.17 -1.57
N PHE A 162 -3.65 9.17 -1.28
CA PHE A 162 -2.97 8.39 -2.32
C PHE A 162 -3.92 7.47 -3.08
N LEU A 163 -5.01 7.02 -2.47
CA LEU A 163 -6.08 6.33 -3.19
C LEU A 163 -6.71 7.22 -4.27
N PHE A 164 -6.97 8.50 -3.94
CA PHE A 164 -7.46 9.46 -4.93
C PHE A 164 -6.42 9.78 -6.01
N LYS A 165 -5.13 9.80 -5.67
CA LYS A 165 -4.06 9.95 -6.67
C LYS A 165 -4.01 8.77 -7.63
N ILE A 166 -4.08 7.53 -7.13
CA ILE A 166 -4.19 6.32 -7.97
C ILE A 166 -5.45 6.38 -8.84
N ASN A 167 -6.57 6.80 -8.24
CA ASN A 167 -7.86 6.93 -8.92
C ASN A 167 -7.77 7.85 -10.15
N LYS A 168 -7.01 8.94 -10.04
CA LYS A 168 -6.80 9.94 -11.09
C LYS A 168 -5.52 9.73 -11.92
N GLY A 169 -4.74 8.68 -11.66
CA GLY A 169 -3.49 8.38 -12.37
C GLY A 169 -2.35 9.36 -12.09
N ILE A 170 -2.34 10.03 -10.93
CA ILE A 170 -1.31 10.99 -10.52
C ILE A 170 -0.21 10.22 -9.81
N LYS A 171 1.06 10.36 -10.23
CA LYS A 171 2.20 9.67 -9.60
C LYS A 171 2.93 10.55 -8.58
N GLU A 172 2.94 11.85 -8.82
CA GLU A 172 3.69 12.82 -8.05
C GLU A 172 2.96 13.16 -6.74
N VAL A 173 3.69 13.07 -5.62
CA VAL A 173 3.16 13.45 -4.31
C VAL A 173 2.82 14.95 -4.29
N SER A 174 3.67 15.77 -4.90
CA SER A 174 3.55 17.23 -4.94
C SER A 174 2.43 17.77 -5.83
N ASP A 175 1.83 16.95 -6.71
CA ASP A 175 0.74 17.42 -7.58
C ASP A 175 -0.57 17.57 -6.79
N ASN A 176 -0.74 18.78 -6.25
CA ASN A 176 -1.92 19.24 -5.53
C ASN A 176 -2.96 19.90 -6.44
N LYS A 177 -2.64 20.12 -7.72
CA LYS A 177 -3.58 20.73 -8.67
C LYS A 177 -4.50 19.69 -9.26
N LYS A 178 -3.96 18.62 -9.85
CA LYS A 178 -4.76 17.57 -10.49
C LYS A 178 -5.60 16.79 -9.49
N ILE A 179 -5.11 16.61 -8.27
CA ILE A 179 -5.86 15.90 -7.22
C ILE A 179 -7.16 16.62 -6.84
N ASN A 180 -7.19 17.95 -6.95
CA ASN A 180 -8.36 18.77 -6.64
C ASN A 180 -9.29 19.02 -7.84
N GLN A 181 -8.83 18.71 -9.07
CA GLN A 181 -9.68 18.82 -10.25
C GLN A 181 -10.80 17.78 -10.21
N TYR A 182 -12.01 18.20 -10.52
CA TYR A 182 -13.14 17.29 -10.70
C TYR A 182 -12.93 16.46 -11.97
N ILE A 183 -13.03 15.14 -11.85
CA ILE A 183 -12.98 14.20 -12.96
C ILE A 183 -14.17 13.25 -12.81
N LEU A 184 -14.99 13.17 -13.85
CA LEU A 184 -16.13 12.25 -13.92
C LEU A 184 -15.63 10.82 -13.72
N GLU A 185 -16.35 10.00 -12.94
CA GLU A 185 -15.92 8.64 -12.61
C GLU A 185 -15.54 7.81 -13.83
N LYS A 186 -16.31 7.92 -14.93
CA LYS A 186 -16.08 7.21 -16.20
C LYS A 186 -14.77 7.60 -16.91
N GLU A 187 -14.24 8.80 -16.63
CA GLU A 187 -13.01 9.34 -17.21
C GLU A 187 -11.78 9.04 -16.36
N ARG A 188 -12.00 8.61 -15.10
CA ARG A 188 -10.91 8.27 -14.20
C ARG A 188 -10.15 7.04 -14.72
N PRO A 189 -8.81 7.08 -14.78
CA PRO A 189 -8.02 5.93 -15.23
C PRO A 189 -8.38 4.64 -14.48
N ILE A 190 -8.48 4.73 -13.15
CA ILE A 190 -8.78 3.59 -12.27
C ILE A 190 -9.86 4.01 -11.25
N PRO A 191 -11.16 3.90 -11.56
CA PRO A 191 -12.27 4.06 -10.62
C PRO A 191 -12.12 3.15 -9.40
N PHE A 192 -12.63 3.59 -8.25
CA PHE A 192 -12.57 2.83 -7.00
C PHE A 192 -13.11 1.41 -7.08
N LYS A 193 -14.20 1.19 -7.84
CA LYS A 193 -14.74 -0.15 -8.11
C LYS A 193 -13.78 -1.13 -8.80
N ARG A 194 -12.69 -0.62 -9.38
CA ARG A 194 -11.59 -1.39 -9.97
C ARG A 194 -10.35 -1.43 -9.07
N MET A 195 -10.50 -1.21 -7.77
CA MET A 195 -9.41 -1.27 -6.80
C MET A 195 -9.60 -2.42 -5.82
N ILE A 196 -8.49 -3.07 -5.48
CA ILE A 196 -8.37 -4.04 -4.40
C ILE A 196 -7.35 -3.50 -3.41
N TYR A 197 -7.74 -3.31 -2.15
CA TYR A 197 -6.86 -2.81 -1.09
C TYR A 197 -6.51 -3.91 -0.10
N PHE A 198 -5.23 -3.99 0.27
CA PHE A 198 -4.69 -4.95 1.23
C PHE A 198 -4.09 -4.17 2.40
N GLY A 199 -4.50 -4.50 3.62
CA GLY A 199 -3.99 -3.89 4.85
C GLY A 199 -4.09 -4.85 6.03
N ASP A 200 -3.31 -4.63 7.09
CA ASP A 200 -3.18 -5.60 8.18
C ASP A 200 -3.96 -5.23 9.45
N GLY A 201 -4.52 -4.01 9.52
CA GLY A 201 -5.17 -3.56 10.74
C GLY A 201 -5.59 -2.10 10.77
N ASP A 202 -5.46 -1.51 11.97
CA ASP A 202 -6.17 -0.29 12.36
C ASP A 202 -5.79 0.95 11.53
N THR A 203 -4.52 1.06 11.11
CA THR A 203 -4.06 2.22 10.31
C THR A 203 -4.65 2.24 8.90
N ASP A 204 -5.10 1.09 8.40
CA ASP A 204 -5.67 0.95 7.06
C ASP A 204 -7.19 1.05 7.04
N ILE A 205 -7.85 1.08 8.21
CA ILE A 205 -9.31 1.13 8.32
C ILE A 205 -9.93 2.22 7.44
N PRO A 206 -9.44 3.48 7.44
CA PRO A 206 -10.03 4.53 6.61
C PRO A 206 -9.96 4.20 5.11
N CYS A 207 -8.83 3.65 4.65
CA CYS A 207 -8.64 3.24 3.26
C CYS A 207 -9.54 2.06 2.89
N MET A 208 -9.56 1.02 3.73
CA MET A 208 -10.37 -0.16 3.51
C MET A 208 -11.86 0.18 3.43
N LYS A 209 -12.34 1.03 4.34
CA LYS A 209 -13.72 1.50 4.34
C LYS A 209 -14.04 2.34 3.11
N MET A 210 -13.18 3.30 2.77
CA MET A 210 -13.35 4.17 1.60
C MET A 210 -13.45 3.36 0.29
N ILE A 211 -12.54 2.40 0.09
CA ILE A 211 -12.53 1.53 -1.10
C ILE A 211 -13.84 0.75 -1.19
N LYS A 212 -14.27 0.12 -0.08
CA LYS A 212 -15.48 -0.68 -0.02
C LYS A 212 -16.75 0.15 -0.29
N GLU A 213 -16.85 1.33 0.32
CA GLU A 213 -17.99 2.24 0.13
C GLU A 213 -18.12 2.76 -1.31
N HIS A 214 -16.99 2.86 -2.03
CA HIS A 214 -16.98 3.25 -3.45
C HIS A 214 -16.99 2.05 -4.42
N GLY A 215 -17.42 0.88 -3.94
CA GLY A 215 -17.63 -0.33 -4.74
C GLY A 215 -16.37 -1.14 -5.07
N GLY A 216 -15.22 -0.74 -4.51
CA GLY A 216 -13.99 -1.53 -4.54
C GLY A 216 -13.99 -2.64 -3.49
N HIS A 217 -12.87 -3.33 -3.36
CA HIS A 217 -12.78 -4.51 -2.50
C HIS A 217 -11.59 -4.41 -1.55
N SER A 218 -11.83 -4.60 -0.25
CA SER A 218 -10.80 -4.53 0.78
C SER A 218 -10.57 -5.90 1.43
N ILE A 219 -9.32 -6.28 1.55
CA ILE A 219 -8.86 -7.55 2.12
C ILE A 219 -8.00 -7.22 3.34
N ALA A 220 -8.49 -7.56 4.54
CA ALA A 220 -7.67 -7.55 5.74
C ALA A 220 -6.75 -8.77 5.75
N VAL A 221 -5.45 -8.55 5.88
CA VAL A 221 -4.44 -9.60 5.92
C VAL A 221 -3.96 -9.80 7.36
N TYR A 222 -3.66 -11.02 7.77
CA TYR A 222 -3.10 -11.28 9.10
C TYR A 222 -2.00 -12.35 9.06
N THR A 223 -1.00 -12.20 9.93
CA THR A 223 0.09 -13.17 10.09
C THR A 223 -0.46 -14.53 10.53
N ASN A 224 -0.14 -15.59 9.78
CA ASN A 224 -0.55 -16.94 10.15
C ASN A 224 0.05 -17.36 11.50
N GLY A 225 -0.73 -18.06 12.34
CA GLY A 225 -0.31 -18.44 13.69
C GLY A 225 -0.36 -17.32 14.75
N ASN A 226 -0.65 -16.06 14.37
CA ASN A 226 -0.84 -14.98 15.33
C ASN A 226 -2.34 -14.80 15.66
N SER A 227 -2.78 -15.34 16.80
CA SER A 227 -4.19 -15.32 17.22
C SER A 227 -4.73 -13.91 17.45
N ALA A 228 -3.90 -12.98 17.96
CA ALA A 228 -4.30 -11.60 18.20
C ALA A 228 -4.55 -10.86 16.89
N LYS A 229 -3.61 -10.92 15.94
CA LYS A 229 -3.77 -10.31 14.60
C LYS A 229 -4.96 -10.90 13.84
N LYS A 230 -5.17 -12.22 13.95
CA LYS A 230 -6.37 -12.88 13.40
C LYS A 230 -7.66 -12.33 14.04
N ALA A 231 -7.70 -12.17 15.36
CA ALA A 231 -8.87 -11.63 16.06
C ALA A 231 -9.18 -10.19 15.61
N THR A 232 -8.17 -9.33 15.47
CA THR A 232 -8.33 -7.97 14.94
C THR A 232 -8.91 -8.00 13.52
N ALA A 233 -8.34 -8.79 12.61
CA ALA A 233 -8.83 -8.89 11.24
C ALA A 233 -10.28 -9.43 11.17
N LEU A 234 -10.62 -10.40 12.02
CA LEU A 234 -12.00 -10.90 12.15
C LEU A 234 -12.96 -9.85 12.73
N GLN A 235 -12.49 -8.94 13.57
CA GLN A 235 -13.33 -7.84 14.04
C GLN A 235 -13.62 -6.84 12.92
N LEU A 236 -12.65 -6.56 12.04
CA LEU A 236 -12.84 -5.65 10.91
C LEU A 236 -13.97 -6.11 9.97
N ILE A 237 -14.08 -7.42 9.71
CA ILE A 237 -15.17 -7.94 8.87
C ILE A 237 -16.52 -7.93 9.61
N LYS A 238 -16.54 -8.24 10.92
CA LYS A 238 -17.75 -8.13 11.76
C LYS A 238 -18.29 -6.71 11.79
N ASP A 239 -17.41 -5.72 11.89
CA ASP A 239 -17.73 -4.29 11.84
C ASP A 239 -18.08 -3.79 10.42
N ASN A 240 -18.16 -4.69 9.44
CA ASN A 240 -18.43 -4.37 8.04
C ASN A 240 -17.40 -3.38 7.42
N ARG A 241 -16.17 -3.33 7.94
CA ARG A 241 -15.10 -2.42 7.45
C ARG A 241 -14.36 -2.96 6.23
N VAL A 242 -14.32 -4.28 6.06
CA VAL A 242 -13.65 -4.97 4.93
C VAL A 242 -14.60 -5.92 4.21
N ASN A 243 -14.19 -6.41 3.03
CA ASN A 243 -14.93 -7.43 2.29
C ASN A 243 -14.45 -8.83 2.67
N PHE A 244 -13.14 -9.00 2.85
CA PHE A 244 -12.50 -10.29 3.08
C PHE A 244 -11.43 -10.20 4.16
N VAL A 245 -11.14 -11.35 4.77
CA VAL A 245 -10.07 -11.55 5.74
C VAL A 245 -9.29 -12.77 5.30
N CYS A 246 -7.97 -12.65 5.12
CA CYS A 246 -7.13 -13.74 4.64
C CYS A 246 -5.82 -13.83 5.43
N PRO A 247 -5.25 -15.05 5.62
CA PRO A 247 -3.89 -15.18 6.13
C PRO A 247 -2.89 -14.61 5.12
N ALA A 248 -1.77 -14.09 5.62
CA ALA A 248 -0.62 -13.59 4.85
C ALA A 248 0.19 -14.75 4.24
N ASP A 249 -0.44 -15.54 3.37
CA ASP A 249 0.18 -16.66 2.65
C ASP A 249 -0.13 -16.47 1.15
N TYR A 250 0.82 -15.85 0.44
CA TYR A 250 0.65 -15.39 -0.94
C TYR A 250 0.99 -16.48 -1.98
N ARG A 251 1.29 -17.70 -1.54
CA ARG A 251 1.58 -18.83 -2.43
C ARG A 251 0.38 -19.17 -3.32
N ALA A 252 0.65 -19.74 -4.48
CA ALA A 252 -0.39 -20.15 -5.43
C ALA A 252 -1.39 -21.12 -4.78
N GLY A 253 -2.68 -20.93 -5.10
CA GLY A 253 -3.77 -21.78 -4.60
C GLY A 253 -4.19 -21.52 -3.15
N LYS A 254 -3.56 -20.58 -2.44
CA LYS A 254 -3.97 -20.16 -1.11
C LYS A 254 -5.19 -19.25 -1.13
N GLU A 255 -5.79 -19.07 0.04
CA GLU A 255 -7.05 -18.34 0.21
C GLU A 255 -7.01 -16.95 -0.43
N ILE A 256 -5.97 -16.16 -0.15
CA ILE A 256 -5.83 -14.81 -0.73
C ILE A 256 -5.75 -14.85 -2.26
N ASN A 257 -5.07 -15.84 -2.84
CA ASN A 257 -5.00 -16.00 -4.30
C ASN A 257 -6.38 -16.31 -4.89
N MET A 258 -7.15 -17.18 -4.25
CA MET A 258 -8.51 -17.52 -4.68
C MET A 258 -9.44 -16.31 -4.59
N VAL A 259 -9.41 -15.59 -3.46
CA VAL A 259 -10.22 -14.37 -3.24
C VAL A 259 -9.91 -13.32 -4.30
N VAL A 260 -8.63 -13.03 -4.54
CA VAL A 260 -8.23 -12.03 -5.55
C VAL A 260 -8.69 -12.44 -6.95
N LYS A 261 -8.55 -13.71 -7.34
CA LYS A 261 -9.06 -14.20 -8.63
C LYS A 261 -10.57 -13.95 -8.78
N ARG A 262 -11.36 -14.23 -7.73
CA ARG A 262 -12.81 -13.99 -7.75
C ARG A 262 -13.19 -12.51 -7.81
N ILE A 263 -12.44 -11.64 -7.13
CA ILE A 263 -12.64 -10.19 -7.24
C ILE A 263 -12.34 -9.72 -8.67
N LEU A 264 -11.26 -10.22 -9.28
CA LEU A 264 -10.91 -9.90 -10.66
C LEU A 264 -11.99 -10.37 -11.65
N ASP A 265 -12.53 -11.58 -11.48
CA ASP A 265 -13.67 -12.08 -12.28
C ASP A 265 -14.88 -11.15 -12.18
N LYS A 266 -15.21 -10.71 -10.95
CA LYS A 266 -16.31 -9.78 -10.71
C LYS A 266 -16.07 -8.42 -11.39
N ILE A 267 -14.88 -7.83 -11.22
CA ILE A 267 -14.53 -6.54 -11.85
C ILE A 267 -14.64 -6.63 -13.37
N LYS A 268 -14.19 -7.76 -13.94
CA LYS A 268 -14.30 -8.04 -15.37
C LYS A 268 -15.75 -8.09 -15.82
N ALA A 269 -16.59 -8.85 -15.12
CA ALA A 269 -18.02 -8.98 -15.42
C ALA A 269 -18.75 -7.62 -15.31
N ASP A 270 -18.51 -6.87 -14.24
CA ASP A 270 -19.11 -5.54 -14.02
C ASP A 270 -18.71 -4.56 -15.15
N TYR A 271 -17.46 -4.61 -15.59
CA TYR A 271 -16.98 -3.79 -16.71
C TYR A 271 -17.67 -4.15 -18.03
N GLU A 272 -17.85 -5.44 -18.33
CA GLU A 272 -18.54 -5.87 -19.54
C GLU A 272 -20.03 -5.53 -19.50
N PHE A 273 -20.66 -5.69 -18.34
CA PHE A 273 -22.05 -5.31 -18.13
C PHE A 273 -22.26 -3.80 -18.35
N GLN A 274 -21.40 -2.95 -17.77
CA GLN A 274 -21.47 -1.50 -17.97
C GLN A 274 -21.35 -1.12 -19.46
N ARG A 275 -20.48 -1.80 -20.20
CA ARG A 275 -20.34 -1.56 -21.65
C ARG A 275 -21.60 -1.89 -22.44
N LEU A 276 -22.35 -2.91 -22.03
CA LEU A 276 -23.63 -3.25 -22.65
C LEU A 276 -24.66 -2.14 -22.37
N LEU A 277 -24.74 -1.65 -21.14
CA LEU A 277 -25.60 -0.52 -20.79
C LEU A 277 -25.27 0.72 -21.61
N ASP A 278 -23.99 1.09 -21.69
CA ASP A 278 -23.53 2.26 -22.47
C ASP A 278 -23.87 2.11 -23.96
N TRP A 279 -23.74 0.90 -24.51
CA TRP A 279 -24.12 0.62 -25.90
C TRP A 279 -25.62 0.82 -26.14
N HIS A 280 -26.48 0.34 -25.24
CA HIS A 280 -27.93 0.53 -25.33
C HIS A 280 -28.34 1.99 -25.17
N HIS A 281 -27.75 2.73 -24.23
CA HIS A 281 -28.00 4.17 -24.09
C HIS A 281 -27.61 4.94 -25.35
N ASN A 282 -26.44 4.65 -25.93
CA ASN A 282 -25.99 5.29 -27.17
C ASN A 282 -26.87 4.94 -28.38
N LYS A 283 -27.52 3.77 -28.38
CA LYS A 283 -28.48 3.39 -29.41
C LYS A 283 -29.77 4.21 -29.33
N ALA A 284 -30.21 4.58 -28.11
CA ALA A 284 -31.41 5.38 -27.89
C ALA A 284 -31.23 6.88 -28.20
N GLN A 285 -29.99 7.36 -28.29
CA GLN A 285 -29.65 8.76 -28.59
C GLN A 285 -29.37 9.03 -30.07
N LYS A 286 -29.45 8.01 -30.93
CA LYS A 286 -29.34 8.12 -32.39
C LYS A 286 -30.70 8.04 -33.04
#